data_AF-C4WNA7-F1
#
_entry.id   AF-C4WNA7-F1
#
_cell.length_a   1.000
_cell.length_b   1.000
_cell.length_c   1.000
_cell.angle_alpha   90.00
_cell.angle_beta   90.00
_cell.angle_gamma   90.00
#
_symmetry.space_group_name_H-M   'P 1'
#
loop_
_entity.id
_entity.type
_entity.pdbx_description
1 polymer ?
#
loop_
_entity_poly.entity_id
_entity_poly.type
_entity_poly.pdbx_seq_one_letter_code
_entity_poly.pdbx_strand_id
1 'polypeptide(L)' 'MSLKRIAIEYDSDAGTATLRIDNGSQQWDNAKLTVCDATETRDGYLLPFTGQHRMLMLTGAPT' A
#
# COMPACT_ATOMS: atom_id res chain seq x y z
N MET A 1 -18.00 10.15 -11.36
CA MET A 1 -16.95 9.44 -10.59
C MET A 1 -16.11 10.48 -9.87
N SER A 2 -15.91 10.34 -8.56
CA SER A 2 -14.95 11.19 -7.82
C SER A 2 -13.56 10.59 -7.97
N LEU A 3 -12.57 11.42 -8.28
CA LEU A 3 -11.16 11.02 -8.24
C LEU A 3 -10.80 10.70 -6.78
N LYS A 4 -10.21 9.53 -6.53
CA LYS A 4 -9.53 9.23 -5.27
C LYS A 4 -8.03 9.23 -5.50
N ARG A 5 -7.27 9.89 -4.62
CA ARG A 5 -5.81 9.90 -4.66
C ARG A 5 -5.28 8.96 -3.60
N ILE A 6 -4.49 7.97 -4.02
CA ILE A 6 -3.88 6.99 -3.13
C ILE A 6 -2.37 7.03 -3.34
N ALA A 7 -1.60 7.14 -2.27
CA ALA A 7 -0.14 7.12 -2.30
C ALA A 7 0.41 6.26 -1.16
N ILE A 8 1.52 5.57 -1.41
CA ILE A 8 2.29 4.86 -0.40
C ILE A 8 3.69 5.46 -0.39
N GLU A 9 4.11 5.93 0.77
CA GLU A 9 5.51 6.26 1.05
C GLU A 9 6.08 5.12 1.89
N TYR A 10 7.05 4.38 1.34
CA TYR A 10 7.66 3.22 1.98
C TYR A 10 9.12 3.52 2.32
N ASP A 11 9.46 3.43 3.60
CA ASP A 11 10.84 3.51 4.08
C ASP A 11 11.33 2.08 4.32
N SER A 12 12.17 1.59 3.40
CA SER A 12 12.71 0.23 3.47
C SER A 12 13.75 0.06 4.58
N ASP A 13 14.42 1.12 4.98
CA ASP A 13 15.46 1.06 6.01
C ASP A 13 14.81 1.01 7.40
N ALA A 14 13.75 1.78 7.61
CA ALA A 14 12.97 1.78 8.85
C ALA A 14 11.92 0.65 8.91
N GLY A 15 11.56 0.05 7.77
CA GLY A 15 10.48 -0.93 7.70
C GLY A 15 9.12 -0.32 8.06
N THR A 16 8.88 0.91 7.61
CA THR A 16 7.62 1.64 7.86
C THR A 16 6.99 2.12 6.55
N ALA A 17 5.69 2.38 6.57
CA ALA A 17 5.00 3.00 5.46
C ALA A 17 3.97 4.02 5.92
N THR A 18 3.73 5.03 5.09
CA THR A 18 2.56 5.90 5.22
C THR A 18 1.64 5.66 4.03
N LEU A 19 0.43 5.20 4.30
CA LEU A 19 -0.64 5.13 3.32
C LEU A 19 -1.45 6.42 3.37
N ARG A 20 -1.59 7.11 2.23
CA ARG A 20 -2.44 8.29 2.08
C ARG A 20 -3.62 7.95 1.18
N ILE A 21 -4.83 8.23 1.65
CA ILE A 21 -6.07 8.12 0.89
C ILE A 21 -6.81 9.45 1.02
N ASP A 22 -6.85 10.20 -0.07
CA ASP A 22 -7.39 11.57 -0.12
C ASP A 22 -6.74 12.46 0.97
N ASN A 23 -7.51 12.91 1.97
CA ASN A 23 -7.00 13.72 3.08
C ASN A 23 -6.64 12.89 4.33
N GLY A 24 -6.81 11.56 4.27
CA GLY A 24 -6.45 10.65 5.34
C GLY A 24 -5.02 10.14 5.18
N SER A 25 -4.33 9.99 6.31
CA SER A 25 -3.03 9.31 6.39
C SER A 25 -3.06 8.26 7.49
N GLN A 26 -2.46 7.11 7.23
CA GLN A 26 -2.32 6.04 8.19
C GLN A 26 -0.87 5.53 8.16
N GLN A 27 -0.25 5.47 9.33
CA GLN A 27 1.09 4.93 9.48
C GLN A 27 1.02 3.40 9.64
N TRP A 28 2.05 2.73 9.14
CA TRP A 28 2.21 1.29 9.17
C TRP A 28 3.60 0.98 9.70
N ASP A 29 3.65 0.17 10.75
CA ASP A 29 4.89 -0.39 11.29
C ASP A 29 5.08 -1.83 10.80
N ASN A 30 6.33 -2.29 10.80
CA ASN A 30 6.73 -3.58 10.22
C ASN A 30 6.20 -3.73 8.77
N ALA A 31 6.19 -2.63 8.03
CA ALA A 31 5.63 -2.55 6.71
C ALA A 31 6.46 -3.36 5.71
N LYS A 32 5.78 -4.04 4.80
CA LYS A 32 6.38 -4.69 3.64
C LYS A 32 5.62 -4.30 2.39
N LEU A 33 6.35 -3.85 1.37
CA LEU A 33 5.80 -3.54 0.06
C LEU A 33 6.27 -4.60 -0.95
N THR A 34 5.32 -5.39 -1.45
CA THR A 34 5.61 -6.52 -2.37
C THR A 34 4.93 -6.28 -3.71
N VAL A 35 5.61 -6.56 -4.82
CA VAL A 35 4.98 -6.66 -6.14
C VAL A 35 4.56 -8.11 -6.37
N CYS A 36 3.28 -8.37 -6.63
CA CYS A 36 2.73 -9.73 -6.78
C CYS A 36 1.59 -9.79 -7.80
N ASP A 37 1.13 -10.99 -8.13
CA ASP A 37 -0.05 -11.25 -8.98
C ASP A 37 -1.32 -11.53 -8.15
N ALA A 38 -1.32 -11.19 -6.85
CA ALA A 38 -2.45 -11.46 -5.96
C ALA A 38 -3.64 -10.58 -6.32
N THR A 39 -4.84 -11.16 -6.34
CA THR A 39 -6.09 -10.41 -6.58
C THR A 39 -6.81 -10.00 -5.30
N GLU A 40 -6.44 -10.61 -4.17
CA GLU A 40 -7.05 -10.39 -2.86
C GLU A 40 -6.00 -10.43 -1.75
N THR A 41 -6.24 -9.67 -0.67
CA THR A 41 -5.46 -9.70 0.57
C THR A 41 -6.39 -9.58 1.77
N ARG A 42 -6.06 -10.25 2.87
CA ARG A 42 -6.85 -10.21 4.10
C ARG A 42 -6.42 -9.08 5.03
N ASP A 43 -5.12 -8.83 5.13
CA ASP A 43 -4.50 -8.01 6.19
C ASP A 43 -3.65 -6.87 5.60
N GLY A 44 -4.05 -6.32 4.46
CA GLY A 44 -3.27 -5.31 3.75
C GLY A 44 -4.03 -4.56 2.68
N TYR A 45 -3.30 -3.78 1.88
CA TYR A 45 -3.84 -3.08 0.71
C TYR A 45 -3.22 -3.60 -0.58
N LEU A 46 -4.06 -3.77 -1.60
CA LEU A 46 -3.63 -4.06 -2.97
C LEU A 46 -3.89 -2.84 -3.85
N LEU A 47 -2.84 -2.35 -4.51
CA LEU A 47 -2.92 -1.25 -5.46
C LEU A 47 -2.52 -1.74 -6.85
N PRO A 48 -3.28 -1.43 -7.90
CA PRO A 48 -2.88 -1.77 -9.26
C PRO A 48 -1.53 -1.16 -9.61
N PHE A 49 -0.57 -2.00 -9.99
CA PHE A 49 0.68 -1.54 -10.59
C PHE A 49 0.46 -1.40 -12.09
N THR A 50 -0.06 -0.23 -12.47
CA THR A 50 -0.50 0.09 -13.82
C THR A 50 0.58 -0.21 -14.85
N GLY A 51 0.20 -0.89 -15.94
CA GLY A 51 1.10 -1.26 -17.03
C GLY A 51 1.73 -2.65 -16.91
N GLN A 52 1.56 -3.37 -15.79
CA GLN A 52 2.21 -4.68 -15.60
C GLN A 52 1.27 -5.84 -15.24
N HIS A 53 -0.06 -5.64 -15.18
CA HIS A 53 -1.03 -6.63 -14.66
C HIS A 53 -0.64 -7.22 -13.29
N ARG A 54 0.10 -6.44 -12.48
CA ARG A 54 0.55 -6.80 -11.14
C ARG A 54 -0.04 -5.87 -10.12
N MET A 55 0.06 -6.25 -8.86
CA MET A 55 -0.37 -5.47 -7.70
C MET A 55 0.82 -5.11 -6.83
N LEU A 56 0.77 -3.90 -6.26
CA LEU A 56 1.56 -3.51 -5.10
C LEU A 56 0.77 -3.89 -3.85
N MET A 57 1.33 -4.78 -3.04
CA MET A 57 0.75 -5.26 -1.80
C MET A 57 1.48 -4.62 -0.62
N LEU A 58 0.78 -3.80 0.15
CA LEU A 58 1.23 -3.30 1.45
C LEU A 58 0.69 -4.20 2.56
N THR A 59 1.58 -4.78 3.35
CA THR A 59 1.26 -5.51 4.59
C THR A 59 2.06 -4.96 5.75
N GLY A 60 1.66 -5.32 6.97
CA GLY A 60 2.22 -4.79 8.22
C GLY A 60 1.11 -4.57 9.24
N ALA A 61 1.41 -3.79 10.28
CA ALA A 61 0.43 -3.41 11.29
C ALA A 61 0.10 -1.92 11.16
N PRO A 62 -1.17 -1.54 10.97
CA PRO A 62 -1.57 -0.14 11.02
C PRO A 62 -1.48 0.38 12.46
N THR A 63 -1.00 1.61 12.62
CA THR A 63 -0.91 2.32 13.91
C THR A 63 -1.93 3.43 14.08
#